data_AF-A0A8T4QI63-F1
#
_entry.id   AF-A0A8T4QI63-F1
#
_cell.length_a   1.000
_cell.length_b   1.000
_cell.length_c   1.000
_cell.angle_alpha   90.00
_cell.angle_beta   90.00
_cell.angle_gamma   90.00
#
_symmetry.space_group_name_H-M   'P 1'
#
loop_
_entity.id
_entity.type
_entity.pdbx_description
1 polymer ?
#
loop_
_entity_poly.entity_id
_entity_poly.type
_entity_poly.pdbx_seq_one_letter_code
_entity_poly.pdbx_strand_id
1 'polypeptide(L)'
;MVAHKNFLKKGIEAGILAILLILVINLLVLSFLNFPEMAVSQIKKYWLLLLILIGGFGFQIGLHNYLKYKNAVCSAATMTSGGVSSVSMIICCSHYIIPVLPFLSVTISFLTKYTPYVLLFGIFSSLLGTFFLLKKAEVHIKDKAAWRTRITMIFLIIIAVSSVFAQYSFNENDNVASAAGAAVQSDKCKAPEGYTQEKWVEHMGHHPEQYDGCLN
;
A
#
# COMPACT_ATOMS: atom_id res chain seq x y z
N MET A 1 14.93 -23.15 27.98
CA MET A 1 14.41 -23.25 26.58
C MET A 1 12.90 -23.02 26.46
N VAL A 2 12.06 -23.45 27.42
CA VAL A 2 10.59 -23.27 27.39
C VAL A 2 10.15 -21.79 27.37
N ALA A 3 10.78 -20.94 28.18
CA ALA A 3 10.47 -19.50 28.22
C ALA A 3 10.68 -18.83 26.85
N HIS A 4 11.80 -19.09 26.17
CA HIS A 4 12.12 -18.50 24.86
C HIS A 4 11.08 -18.87 23.78
N LYS A 5 10.62 -20.13 23.77
CA LYS A 5 9.58 -20.61 22.86
C LYS A 5 8.23 -19.89 23.08
N ASN A 6 7.89 -19.62 24.34
CA ASN A 6 6.67 -18.91 24.71
C ASN A 6 6.70 -17.42 24.28
N PHE A 7 7.86 -16.77 24.33
CA PHE A 7 8.00 -15.38 23.88
C PHE A 7 8.00 -15.25 22.35
N LEU A 8 8.60 -16.21 21.65
CA LEU A 8 8.49 -16.28 20.19
C LEU A 8 7.03 -16.44 19.76
N LYS A 9 6.29 -17.34 20.42
CA LYS A 9 4.86 -17.55 20.16
C LYS A 9 4.05 -16.26 20.36
N LYS A 10 4.25 -15.56 21.49
CA LYS A 10 3.59 -14.28 21.77
C LYS A 10 3.94 -13.17 20.75
N GLY A 11 5.17 -13.14 20.26
CA GLY A 11 5.58 -12.22 19.20
C GLY A 11 4.85 -12.49 17.88
N ILE A 12 4.76 -13.77 17.49
CA ILE A 12 4.04 -14.20 16.29
C ILE A 12 2.54 -13.89 16.42
N GLU A 13 1.92 -14.19 17.56
CA GLU A 13 0.52 -13.87 17.84
C GLU A 13 0.24 -12.36 17.71
N ALA A 14 1.12 -11.51 18.24
CA ALA A 14 0.98 -10.06 18.13
C ALA A 14 1.14 -9.55 16.68
N GLY A 15 2.06 -10.13 15.91
CA GLY A 15 2.23 -9.81 14.49
C GLY A 15 0.99 -10.19 13.67
N ILE A 16 0.43 -11.39 13.89
CA ILE A 16 -0.81 -11.85 13.24
C ILE A 16 -1.99 -10.96 13.62
N LEU A 17 -2.13 -10.61 14.91
CA LEU A 17 -3.20 -9.73 15.37
C LEU A 17 -3.14 -8.35 14.72
N ALA A 18 -1.94 -7.81 14.52
CA ALA A 18 -1.75 -6.53 13.86
C ALA A 18 -2.11 -6.57 12.36
N ILE A 19 -1.75 -7.66 11.67
CA ILE A 19 -2.15 -7.91 10.27
C ILE A 19 -3.68 -8.02 10.16
N LEU A 20 -4.32 -8.75 11.07
CA LEU A 20 -5.78 -8.88 11.10
C LEU A 20 -6.45 -7.54 11.37
N LEU A 21 -5.95 -6.77 12.33
CA LEU A 21 -6.50 -5.46 12.67
C LEU A 21 -6.45 -4.50 11.48
N ILE A 22 -5.30 -4.38 10.80
CA ILE A 22 -5.15 -3.49 9.65
C ILE A 22 -6.07 -3.95 8.49
N LEU A 23 -6.23 -5.26 8.28
CA LEU A 23 -7.12 -5.79 7.24
C LEU A 23 -8.59 -5.47 7.55
N VAL A 24 -9.03 -5.68 8.80
CA VAL A 24 -10.40 -5.38 9.24
C VAL A 24 -10.69 -3.89 9.10
N ILE A 25 -9.78 -3.01 9.50
CA ILE A 25 -9.95 -1.55 9.36
C ILE A 25 -10.12 -1.18 7.88
N ASN A 26 -9.28 -1.71 6.99
CA ASN A 26 -9.39 -1.43 5.56
C ASN A 26 -10.71 -1.94 4.98
N LEU A 27 -11.15 -3.15 5.34
CA LEU A 27 -12.44 -3.69 4.90
C LEU A 27 -13.62 -2.86 5.42
N LEU A 28 -13.56 -2.37 6.66
CA LEU A 28 -14.60 -1.53 7.26
C LEU A 28 -14.71 -0.20 6.51
N VAL A 29 -13.59 0.45 6.23
CA VAL A 29 -13.55 1.69 5.43
C VAL A 29 -14.14 1.46 4.03
N LEU A 30 -13.77 0.37 3.37
CA LEU A 30 -14.30 0.02 2.04
C LEU A 30 -15.80 -0.28 2.06
N SER A 31 -16.28 -0.95 3.12
CA SER A 31 -17.71 -1.24 3.33
C SER A 31 -18.52 0.06 3.52
N PHE A 32 -17.99 1.01 4.28
CA PHE A 32 -18.63 2.31 4.49
C PHE A 32 -18.74 3.15 3.21
N LEU A 33 -17.80 2.98 2.28
CA LEU A 33 -17.74 3.74 1.03
C LEU A 33 -18.54 3.11 -0.12
N ASN A 34 -19.15 1.92 0.04
CA ASN A 34 -19.97 1.25 -0.99
C ASN A 34 -19.27 0.94 -2.34
N PHE A 35 -17.94 0.86 -2.40
CA PHE A 35 -17.19 0.54 -3.63
C PHE A 35 -16.36 -0.78 -3.55
N PRO A 36 -17.00 -1.96 -3.42
CA PRO A 36 -16.29 -3.23 -3.27
C PRO A 36 -15.57 -3.72 -4.55
N GLU A 37 -16.19 -3.56 -5.73
CA GLU A 37 -15.68 -4.07 -7.01
C GLU A 37 -14.34 -3.43 -7.41
N MET A 38 -14.24 -2.09 -7.29
CA MET A 38 -13.01 -1.35 -7.59
C MET A 38 -11.90 -1.60 -6.56
N ALA A 39 -12.23 -1.92 -5.32
CA ALA A 39 -11.23 -2.24 -4.31
C ALA A 39 -10.51 -3.57 -4.61
N VAL A 40 -11.26 -4.58 -5.07
CA VAL A 40 -10.71 -5.90 -5.41
C VAL A 40 -9.76 -5.82 -6.61
N SER A 41 -10.06 -4.99 -7.61
CA SER A 41 -9.17 -4.81 -8.77
C SER A 41 -7.84 -4.17 -8.37
N GLN A 42 -7.86 -3.17 -7.50
CA GLN A 42 -6.64 -2.53 -6.98
C GLN A 42 -5.82 -3.47 -6.10
N ILE A 43 -6.48 -4.26 -5.24
CA ILE A 43 -5.81 -5.28 -4.42
C ILE A 43 -5.10 -6.30 -5.32
N LYS A 44 -5.76 -6.78 -6.38
CA LYS A 44 -5.15 -7.72 -7.33
C LYS A 44 -3.96 -7.09 -8.06
N LYS A 45 -4.09 -5.83 -8.49
CA LYS A 45 -3.03 -5.10 -9.19
C LYS A 45 -1.77 -4.92 -8.33
N TYR A 46 -1.94 -4.51 -7.08
CA TYR A 46 -0.82 -4.22 -6.18
C TYR A 46 -0.57 -5.31 -5.13
N TRP A 47 -1.06 -6.54 -5.36
CA TRP A 47 -1.05 -7.61 -4.36
C TRP A 47 0.34 -7.88 -3.79
N LEU A 48 1.37 -7.88 -4.66
CA LEU A 48 2.75 -8.15 -4.26
C LEU A 48 3.32 -7.06 -3.33
N LEU A 49 3.08 -5.77 -3.65
CA LEU A 49 3.50 -4.64 -2.80
C LEU A 49 2.78 -4.67 -1.45
N LEU A 50 1.47 -4.95 -1.46
CA LEU A 50 0.66 -5.08 -0.24
C LEU A 50 1.15 -6.24 0.63
N LEU A 51 1.48 -7.39 0.04
CA LEU A 51 1.98 -8.55 0.77
C LEU A 51 3.32 -8.24 1.46
N ILE A 52 4.25 -7.58 0.75
CA ILE A 52 5.54 -7.16 1.31
C ILE A 52 5.33 -6.17 2.47
N LEU A 53 4.43 -5.21 2.31
CA LEU A 53 4.16 -4.18 3.32
C LEU A 53 3.50 -4.76 4.58
N ILE A 54 2.45 -5.55 4.41
CA ILE A 54 1.71 -6.21 5.51
C ILE A 54 2.61 -7.22 6.23
N GLY A 55 3.35 -8.03 5.47
CA GLY A 55 4.31 -8.99 6.01
C GLY A 55 5.43 -8.29 6.78
N GLY A 56 5.98 -7.19 6.24
CA GLY A 56 6.99 -6.38 6.91
C GLY A 56 6.48 -5.77 8.21
N PHE A 57 5.26 -5.22 8.23
CA PHE A 57 4.64 -4.66 9.42
C PHE A 57 4.40 -5.71 10.52
N GLY A 58 3.83 -6.86 10.17
CA GLY A 58 3.64 -7.96 11.14
C GLY A 58 4.97 -8.47 11.71
N PHE A 59 6.01 -8.57 10.85
CA PHE A 59 7.35 -8.94 11.28
C PHE A 59 7.96 -7.91 12.23
N GLN A 60 7.82 -6.61 11.94
CA GLN A 60 8.29 -5.54 12.83
C GLN A 60 7.65 -5.60 14.22
N ILE A 61 6.34 -5.81 14.29
CA ILE A 61 5.61 -5.90 15.56
C ILE A 61 6.05 -7.13 16.36
N GLY A 62 6.19 -8.28 15.70
CA GLY A 62 6.67 -9.50 16.36
C GLY A 62 8.11 -9.36 16.87
N LEU A 63 8.99 -8.80 16.05
CA LEU A 63 10.40 -8.59 16.40
C LEU A 63 10.56 -7.55 17.51
N HIS A 64 9.77 -6.47 17.49
CA HIS A 64 9.74 -5.46 18.54
C HIS A 64 9.31 -6.05 19.88
N ASN A 65 8.23 -6.82 19.92
CA ASN A 65 7.77 -7.45 21.16
C ASN A 65 8.80 -8.42 21.74
N TYR A 66 9.48 -9.18 20.88
CA TYR A 66 10.57 -10.05 21.29
C TYR A 66 11.77 -9.28 21.87
N LEU A 67 12.18 -8.19 21.22
CA LEU A 67 13.32 -7.38 21.69
C LEU A 67 12.97 -6.54 22.93
N LYS A 68 11.73 -6.07 23.05
CA LYS A 68 11.20 -5.40 24.24
C LYS A 68 11.25 -6.33 25.45
N TYR A 69 10.87 -7.59 25.27
CA TYR A 69 10.98 -8.59 26.34
C TYR A 69 12.44 -8.80 26.80
N LYS A 70 13.41 -8.70 25.88
CA LYS A 70 14.84 -8.77 26.21
C LYS A 70 15.43 -7.46 26.75
N ASN A 71 14.61 -6.44 27.03
CA ASN A 71 15.05 -5.09 27.39
C ASN A 71 16.05 -4.49 26.38
N ALA A 72 16.02 -4.97 25.14
CA ALA A 72 17.00 -4.63 24.13
C ALA A 72 16.56 -3.42 23.27
N VAL A 73 15.31 -2.94 23.34
CA VAL A 73 14.79 -1.83 22.50
C VAL A 73 13.96 -0.85 23.33
N CYS A 74 14.10 0.45 23.04
CA CYS A 74 13.23 1.50 23.59
C CYS A 74 12.11 1.81 22.57
N SER A 75 10.87 2.02 23.05
CA SER A 75 9.62 1.96 22.27
C SER A 75 9.54 2.90 21.05
N ALA A 76 10.29 4.00 21.04
CA ALA A 76 10.09 5.12 20.10
C ALA A 76 10.41 4.80 18.63
N ALA A 77 11.48 4.05 18.32
CA ALA A 77 11.93 3.85 16.93
C ALA A 77 11.00 2.94 16.10
N THR A 78 10.28 2.02 16.75
CA THR A 78 9.32 1.11 16.09
C THR A 78 7.97 1.78 15.86
N MET A 79 7.56 2.69 16.74
CA MET A 79 6.30 3.42 16.58
C MET A 79 6.31 4.33 15.35
N THR A 80 7.45 4.97 15.04
CA THR A 80 7.57 5.87 13.88
C THR A 80 7.51 5.12 12.54
N SER A 81 8.16 3.95 12.42
CA SER A 81 8.21 3.19 11.16
C SER A 81 6.93 2.37 10.90
N GLY A 82 6.33 1.79 11.94
CA GLY A 82 5.05 1.08 11.84
C GLY A 82 3.86 2.00 11.55
N GLY A 83 3.88 3.24 12.09
CA GLY A 83 2.87 4.27 11.82
C GLY A 83 2.84 4.69 10.35
N VAL A 84 4.01 4.90 9.73
CA VAL A 84 4.10 5.31 8.32
C VAL A 84 3.63 4.21 7.36
N SER A 85 3.91 2.93 7.62
CA SER A 85 3.36 1.81 6.84
C SER A 85 1.84 1.68 6.98
N SER A 86 1.31 1.86 8.20
CA SER A 86 -0.14 1.81 8.46
C SER A 86 -0.86 2.97 7.78
N VAL A 87 -0.28 4.18 7.83
CA VAL A 87 -0.79 5.36 7.14
C VAL A 87 -0.70 5.20 5.62
N SER A 88 0.39 4.65 5.09
CA SER A 88 0.52 4.36 3.65
C SER A 88 -0.54 3.37 3.17
N MET A 89 -0.84 2.34 3.97
CA MET A 89 -1.87 1.35 3.67
C MET A 89 -3.29 1.95 3.78
N ILE A 90 -3.56 2.74 4.81
CA ILE A 90 -4.82 3.48 4.95
C ILE A 90 -4.98 4.44 3.78
N ILE A 91 -3.96 5.23 3.40
CA ILE A 91 -4.01 6.15 2.25
C ILE A 91 -4.23 5.39 0.94
N CYS A 92 -3.57 4.24 0.75
CA CYS A 92 -3.77 3.38 -0.42
C CYS A 92 -5.22 2.85 -0.51
N CYS A 93 -5.84 2.47 0.62
CA CYS A 93 -7.22 1.99 0.65
C CYS A 93 -8.26 3.13 0.74
N SER A 94 -7.85 4.30 1.24
CA SER A 94 -8.66 5.50 1.49
C SER A 94 -8.42 6.59 0.45
N HIS A 95 -7.88 6.25 -0.71
CA HIS A 95 -7.87 7.15 -1.86
C HIS A 95 -9.31 7.53 -2.31
N TYR A 96 -10.32 6.81 -1.78
CA TYR A 96 -11.76 7.11 -1.88
C TYR A 96 -12.34 7.97 -0.73
N ILE A 97 -11.59 8.25 0.35
CA ILE A 97 -11.99 9.24 1.37
C ILE A 97 -11.71 10.68 0.90
N ILE A 98 -10.68 10.88 0.08
CA ILE A 98 -10.33 12.21 -0.45
C ILE A 98 -11.44 12.82 -1.36
N PRO A 99 -12.18 12.05 -2.17
CA PRO A 99 -13.37 12.52 -2.88
C PRO A 99 -14.49 13.13 -2.01
N VAL A 100 -14.54 12.83 -0.70
CA VAL A 100 -15.56 13.38 0.21
C VAL A 100 -15.21 14.80 0.67
N LEU A 101 -13.98 15.27 0.42
CA LEU A 101 -13.55 16.64 0.65
C LEU A 101 -13.60 17.43 -0.67
N PRO A 102 -14.68 18.16 -0.97
CA PRO A 102 -14.87 18.86 -2.24
C PRO A 102 -13.78 19.90 -2.58
N PHE A 103 -12.96 20.30 -1.60
CA PHE A 103 -11.85 21.23 -1.79
C PHE A 103 -10.53 20.61 -2.30
N LEU A 104 -10.39 19.28 -2.35
CA LEU A 104 -9.15 18.60 -2.79
C LEU A 104 -9.25 17.99 -4.21
N SER A 105 -10.34 18.25 -4.92
CA SER A 105 -10.73 17.63 -6.20
C SER A 105 -9.64 17.60 -7.28
N VAL A 106 -8.80 18.64 -7.37
CA VAL A 106 -7.75 18.74 -8.39
C VAL A 106 -6.58 17.77 -8.14
N THR A 107 -6.46 17.18 -6.95
CA THR A 107 -5.38 16.24 -6.58
C THR A 107 -5.75 14.76 -6.77
N ILE A 108 -6.98 14.45 -7.21
CA ILE A 108 -7.53 13.08 -7.21
C ILE A 108 -6.99 12.23 -8.37
N SER A 109 -6.88 12.77 -9.59
CA SER A 109 -6.26 12.07 -10.73
C SER A 109 -4.75 11.89 -10.54
N PHE A 110 -4.13 12.71 -9.70
CA PHE A 110 -2.73 12.54 -9.30
C PHE A 110 -2.58 11.32 -8.38
N LEU A 111 -3.47 11.12 -7.41
CA LEU A 111 -3.25 10.10 -6.38
C LEU A 111 -3.30 8.65 -6.90
N THR A 112 -4.17 8.34 -7.85
CA THR A 112 -4.20 7.01 -8.51
C THR A 112 -2.95 6.76 -9.36
N LYS A 113 -2.45 7.79 -10.05
CA LYS A 113 -1.17 7.73 -10.79
C LYS A 113 0.04 7.52 -9.88
N TYR A 114 0.06 8.18 -8.71
CA TYR A 114 1.18 8.11 -7.76
C TYR A 114 1.04 7.01 -6.69
N THR A 115 -0.05 6.24 -6.68
CA THR A 115 -0.26 5.09 -5.77
C THR A 115 0.93 4.13 -5.69
N PRO A 116 1.55 3.66 -6.80
CA PRO A 116 2.72 2.78 -6.71
C PRO A 116 3.91 3.45 -6.00
N TYR A 117 4.10 4.78 -6.13
CA TYR A 117 5.16 5.50 -5.44
C TYR A 117 4.89 5.67 -3.95
N VAL A 118 3.63 5.91 -3.55
CA VAL A 118 3.22 5.98 -2.14
C VAL A 118 3.44 4.63 -1.45
N LEU A 119 3.11 3.52 -2.12
CA LEU A 119 3.38 2.17 -1.64
C LEU A 119 4.89 1.89 -1.54
N LEU A 120 5.67 2.29 -2.55
CA LEU A 120 7.12 2.13 -2.54
C LEU A 120 7.78 2.91 -1.40
N PHE A 121 7.33 4.13 -1.13
CA PHE A 121 7.77 4.93 0.02
C PHE A 121 7.42 4.25 1.35
N GLY A 122 6.20 3.68 1.45
CA GLY A 122 5.77 2.86 2.59
C GLY A 122 6.70 1.66 2.82
N ILE A 123 7.04 0.92 1.77
CA ILE A 123 7.98 -0.21 1.83
C ILE A 123 9.35 0.26 2.28
N PHE A 124 9.88 1.35 1.72
CA PHE A 124 11.18 1.89 2.11
C PHE A 124 11.24 2.25 3.61
N SER A 125 10.21 2.93 4.11
CA SER A 125 10.08 3.26 5.54
C SER A 125 9.99 2.00 6.41
N SER A 126 9.25 0.98 5.96
CA SER A 126 9.15 -0.31 6.62
C SER A 126 10.48 -1.07 6.65
N LEU A 127 11.23 -1.02 5.55
CA LEU A 127 12.54 -1.64 5.49
C LEU A 127 13.51 -0.96 6.46
N LEU A 128 13.56 0.37 6.49
CA LEU A 128 14.39 1.09 7.46
C LEU A 128 14.08 0.67 8.90
N GLY A 129 12.80 0.67 9.29
CA GLY A 129 12.38 0.24 10.63
C GLY A 129 12.83 -1.18 10.97
N THR A 130 12.65 -2.11 10.03
CA THR A 130 13.04 -3.51 10.20
C THR A 130 14.56 -3.68 10.30
N PHE A 131 15.31 -2.96 9.47
CA PHE A 131 16.77 -2.99 9.47
C PHE A 131 17.34 -2.50 10.80
N PHE A 132 16.80 -1.41 11.36
CA PHE A 132 17.21 -0.91 12.68
C PHE A 132 16.98 -1.93 13.80
N LEU A 133 15.82 -2.62 13.80
CA LEU A 133 15.52 -3.66 14.79
C LEU A 133 16.46 -4.86 14.66
N LEU A 134 16.73 -5.32 13.42
CA LEU A 134 17.62 -6.45 13.16
C LEU A 134 19.08 -6.14 13.50
N LYS A 135 19.54 -4.91 13.26
CA LYS A 135 20.87 -4.44 13.68
C LYS A 135 21.02 -4.46 15.19
N LYS A 136 19.95 -4.19 15.95
CA LYS A 136 19.97 -4.29 17.41
C LYS A 136 19.95 -5.74 17.89
N ALA A 137 19.26 -6.63 17.17
CA ALA A 137 19.27 -8.07 17.45
C ALA A 137 20.63 -8.73 17.20
N GLU A 138 21.48 -8.13 16.37
CA GLU A 138 22.83 -8.62 16.03
C GLU A 138 23.73 -8.87 17.26
N VAL A 139 23.53 -8.12 18.35
CA VAL A 139 24.30 -8.29 19.59
C VAL A 139 24.23 -9.72 20.14
N HIS A 140 23.15 -10.45 19.84
CA HIS A 140 22.94 -11.83 20.30
C HIS A 140 23.39 -12.90 19.30
N ILE A 141 24.02 -12.52 18.18
CA ILE A 141 24.42 -13.45 17.12
C ILE A 141 25.93 -13.64 17.10
N LYS A 142 26.35 -14.91 17.02
CA LYS A 142 27.75 -15.34 17.06
C LYS A 142 28.54 -14.87 15.84
N ASP A 143 27.98 -15.02 14.65
CA ASP A 143 28.61 -14.63 13.38
C ASP A 143 27.98 -13.33 12.84
N LYS A 144 28.55 -12.20 13.28
CA LYS A 144 28.08 -10.86 12.93
C LYS A 144 28.28 -10.53 11.46
N ALA A 145 29.39 -10.98 10.87
CA ALA A 145 29.74 -10.66 9.50
C ALA A 145 28.79 -11.37 8.52
N ALA A 146 28.58 -12.67 8.66
CA ALA A 146 27.64 -13.40 7.82
C ALA A 146 26.20 -12.92 8.02
N TRP A 147 25.81 -12.60 9.26
CA TRP A 147 24.49 -12.05 9.56
C TRP A 147 24.23 -10.71 8.86
N ARG A 148 25.17 -9.77 8.94
CA ARG A 148 25.07 -8.47 8.24
C ARG A 148 24.96 -8.65 6.75
N THR A 149 25.81 -9.47 6.14
CA THR A 149 25.80 -9.69 4.69
C THR A 149 24.48 -10.30 4.24
N ARG A 150 23.95 -11.31 4.96
CA ARG A 150 22.66 -11.93 4.64
C ARG A 150 21.51 -10.95 4.74
N ILE A 151 21.45 -10.15 5.81
CA ILE A 151 20.43 -9.11 5.95
C ILE A 151 20.53 -8.12 4.80
N THR A 152 21.70 -7.53 4.57
CA THR A 152 21.86 -6.52 3.51
C THR A 152 21.47 -7.08 2.14
N MET A 153 21.84 -8.33 1.82
CA MET A 153 21.42 -9.00 0.58
C MET A 153 19.90 -9.14 0.48
N ILE A 154 19.22 -9.60 1.54
CA ILE A 154 17.76 -9.74 1.56
C ILE A 154 17.08 -8.38 1.33
N PHE A 155 17.57 -7.32 1.99
CA PHE A 155 17.03 -5.98 1.83
C PHE A 155 17.22 -5.45 0.40
N LEU A 156 18.39 -5.65 -0.20
CA LEU A 156 18.64 -5.27 -1.59
C LEU A 156 17.74 -6.02 -2.57
N ILE A 157 17.53 -7.32 -2.35
CA ILE A 157 16.61 -8.13 -3.16
C ILE A 157 15.18 -7.61 -3.04
N ILE A 158 14.69 -7.33 -1.82
CA ILE A 158 13.33 -6.81 -1.62
C ILE A 158 13.16 -5.45 -2.30
N ILE A 159 14.16 -4.57 -2.19
CA ILE A 159 14.13 -3.26 -2.86
C ILE A 159 14.08 -3.43 -4.38
N ALA A 160 14.96 -4.27 -4.95
CA ALA A 160 15.03 -4.49 -6.39
C ALA A 160 13.73 -5.12 -6.94
N VAL A 161 13.18 -6.13 -6.26
CA VAL A 161 11.92 -6.76 -6.65
C VAL A 161 10.76 -5.77 -6.56
N SER A 162 10.69 -5.00 -5.47
CA SER A 162 9.64 -4.00 -5.27
C SER A 162 9.73 -2.86 -6.29
N SER A 163 10.94 -2.41 -6.65
CA SER A 163 11.13 -1.36 -7.65
C SER A 163 10.73 -1.83 -9.05
N VAL A 164 11.14 -3.03 -9.45
CA VAL A 164 10.77 -3.61 -10.75
C VAL A 164 9.26 -3.79 -10.85
N PHE A 165 8.63 -4.32 -9.80
CA PHE A 165 7.18 -4.49 -9.76
C PHE A 165 6.42 -3.16 -9.77
N ALA A 166 6.91 -2.15 -9.04
CA ALA A 166 6.34 -0.80 -9.07
C ALA A 166 6.46 -0.15 -10.45
N GLN A 167 7.59 -0.30 -11.13
CA GLN A 167 7.79 0.18 -12.51
C GLN A 167 6.85 -0.52 -13.49
N TYR A 168 6.68 -1.84 -13.38
CA TYR A 168 5.73 -2.60 -14.19
C TYR A 168 4.30 -2.09 -13.98
N SER A 169 3.89 -1.95 -12.72
CA SER A 169 2.54 -1.48 -12.36
C SER A 169 2.28 -0.04 -12.83
N PHE A 170 3.30 0.82 -12.77
CA PHE A 170 3.23 2.20 -13.24
C PHE A 170 3.13 2.28 -14.76
N ASN A 171 3.96 1.53 -15.48
CA ASN A 171 3.93 1.46 -16.94
C ASN A 171 2.58 0.94 -17.44
N GLU A 172 2.01 -0.06 -16.78
CA GLU A 172 0.66 -0.55 -17.08
C GLU A 172 -0.41 0.54 -16.86
N ASN A 173 -0.33 1.32 -15.78
CA ASN A 173 -1.25 2.44 -15.55
C ASN A 173 -1.14 3.52 -16.63
N ASP A 174 0.08 3.90 -17.02
CA ASP A 174 0.29 4.90 -18.06
C ASP A 174 -0.22 4.40 -19.42
N ASN A 175 0.02 3.13 -19.77
CA ASN A 175 -0.51 2.55 -21.02
C ASN A 175 -2.05 2.54 -21.05
N VAL A 176 -2.70 2.17 -19.94
CA VAL A 176 -4.16 2.19 -19.83
C VAL A 176 -4.68 3.63 -19.85
N ALA A 177 -4.01 4.57 -19.18
CA ALA A 177 -4.39 5.99 -19.18
C ALA A 177 -4.20 6.63 -20.56
N SER A 178 -3.14 6.28 -21.28
CA SER A 178 -2.89 6.70 -22.66
C SER A 178 -3.89 6.08 -23.64
N ALA A 179 -4.24 4.80 -23.47
CA ALA A 179 -5.25 4.14 -24.29
C ALA A 179 -6.65 4.70 -24.01
N ALA A 180 -6.99 4.98 -22.75
CA ALA A 180 -8.23 5.64 -22.38
C ALA A 180 -8.26 7.09 -22.87
N GLY A 181 -7.15 7.83 -22.76
CA GLY A 181 -7.01 9.17 -23.32
C GLY A 181 -7.17 9.18 -24.83
N ALA A 182 -6.57 8.21 -25.54
CA ALA A 182 -6.73 8.03 -26.98
C ALA A 182 -8.15 7.61 -27.36
N ALA A 183 -8.82 6.78 -26.55
CA ALA A 183 -10.21 6.36 -26.76
C ALA A 183 -11.20 7.51 -26.53
N VAL A 184 -11.01 8.29 -25.46
CA VAL A 184 -11.76 9.53 -25.16
C VAL A 184 -11.51 10.60 -26.23
N GLN A 185 -10.29 10.67 -26.78
CA GLN A 185 -9.98 11.51 -27.93
C GLN A 185 -10.66 11.01 -29.21
N SER A 186 -10.90 9.70 -29.34
CA SER A 186 -11.47 9.09 -30.54
C SER A 186 -12.99 9.19 -30.64
N ASP A 187 -13.72 9.22 -29.51
CA ASP A 187 -15.17 9.43 -29.52
C ASP A 187 -15.70 9.84 -28.13
N LYS A 188 -15.43 11.09 -27.73
CA LYS A 188 -15.91 11.70 -26.46
C LYS A 188 -17.43 11.63 -26.25
N CYS A 189 -18.20 11.29 -27.28
CA CYS A 189 -19.64 11.19 -27.26
C CYS A 189 -20.16 9.77 -26.94
N LYS A 190 -19.28 8.77 -26.92
CA LYS A 190 -19.65 7.36 -26.71
C LYS A 190 -19.42 6.92 -25.26
N ALA A 191 -20.38 6.20 -24.70
CA ALA A 191 -20.30 5.72 -23.33
C ALA A 191 -19.14 4.72 -23.13
N PRO A 192 -18.39 4.83 -22.01
CA PRO A 192 -17.36 3.85 -21.66
C PRO A 192 -17.98 2.49 -21.29
N GLU A 193 -17.19 1.40 -21.37
CA GLU A 193 -17.64 0.06 -21.00
C GLU A 193 -18.20 0.03 -19.57
N GLY A 194 -19.42 -0.49 -19.41
CA GLY A 194 -20.14 -0.54 -18.13
C GLY A 194 -21.12 0.61 -17.89
N TYR A 195 -21.16 1.63 -18.75
CA TYR A 195 -22.18 2.68 -18.75
C TYR A 195 -23.18 2.51 -19.90
N THR A 196 -24.46 2.73 -19.61
CA THR A 196 -25.50 2.86 -20.65
C THR A 196 -25.37 4.23 -21.32
N GLN A 197 -25.61 4.30 -22.63
CA GLN A 197 -25.52 5.55 -23.40
C GLN A 197 -26.45 6.65 -22.83
N GLU A 198 -27.63 6.31 -22.32
CA GLU A 198 -28.55 7.27 -21.71
C GLU A 198 -27.99 7.93 -20.44
N LYS A 199 -27.42 7.14 -19.52
CA LYS A 199 -26.73 7.67 -18.33
C LYS A 199 -25.48 8.48 -18.69
N TRP A 200 -24.82 8.13 -19.78
CA TRP A 200 -23.68 8.89 -20.27
C TRP A 200 -24.09 10.26 -20.80
N VAL A 201 -25.20 10.34 -21.54
CA VAL A 201 -25.80 11.61 -22.00
C VAL A 201 -26.20 12.50 -20.82
N GLU A 202 -26.79 11.93 -19.78
CA GLU A 202 -27.10 12.66 -18.53
C GLU A 202 -25.82 13.19 -17.85
N HIS A 203 -24.78 12.36 -17.73
CA HIS A 203 -23.48 12.77 -17.19
C HIS A 203 -22.81 13.88 -18.00
N MET A 204 -22.85 13.79 -19.34
CA MET A 204 -22.31 14.83 -20.22
C MET A 204 -23.04 16.17 -20.04
N GLY A 205 -24.34 16.15 -19.75
CA GLY A 205 -25.14 17.36 -19.49
C GLY A 205 -24.69 18.17 -18.27
N HIS A 206 -23.99 17.53 -17.32
CA HIS A 206 -23.38 18.21 -16.17
C HIS A 206 -21.99 18.82 -16.46
N HIS A 207 -21.39 18.49 -17.62
CA HIS A 207 -20.05 18.93 -18.03
C HIS A 207 -20.03 19.47 -19.48
N PRO A 208 -20.83 20.51 -19.81
CA PRO A 208 -21.05 20.94 -21.18
C PRO A 208 -19.77 21.41 -21.91
N GLU A 209 -18.83 22.04 -21.21
CA GLU A 209 -17.56 22.49 -21.81
C GLU A 209 -16.65 21.33 -22.25
N GLN A 210 -16.75 20.18 -21.58
CA GLN A 210 -15.91 19.01 -21.86
C GLN A 210 -16.46 18.17 -23.02
N TYR A 211 -17.78 18.18 -23.23
CA TYR A 211 -18.48 17.37 -24.22
C TYR A 211 -19.13 18.19 -25.34
N ASP A 212 -18.55 19.36 -25.63
CA ASP A 212 -19.04 20.26 -26.67
C ASP A 212 -19.16 19.54 -28.03
N GLY A 213 -20.33 19.59 -28.64
CA GLY A 213 -20.67 18.89 -29.88
C GLY A 213 -21.18 17.44 -29.75
N CYS A 214 -21.29 16.89 -28.53
CA CYS A 214 -21.86 15.54 -28.30
C CYS A 214 -23.36 15.53 -27.98
N LEU A 215 -23.90 16.67 -27.54
CA LEU A 215 -25.29 16.85 -27.17
C LEU A 215 -25.96 17.79 -28.19
N ASN A 216 -26.20 17.27 -29.39
CA ASN A 216 -27.03 17.91 -30.43
C ASN A 216 -28.25 17.06 -30.72
#